data_AF-A0A1B8B3Y5-F1
#
_entry.id   AF-A0A1B8B3Y5-F1
#
_cell.length_a   1.000
_cell.length_b   1.000
_cell.length_c   1.000
_cell.angle_alpha   90.00
_cell.angle_beta   90.00
_cell.angle_gamma   90.00
#
_symmetry.space_group_name_H-M   'P 1'
#
loop_
_entity.id
_entity.type
_entity.pdbx_description
1 polymer ?
#
loop_
_entity_poly.entity_id
_entity_poly.type
_entity_poly.pdbx_seq_one_letter_code
_entity_poly.pdbx_strand_id
1 'polypeptide(L)'
;MYRGKGRGGGRRGRGNLPLPVGPPRTAKFASTKNDNLPTSKSMRQDREERIRQAENTEYLDRPPADKDLIQVTHVLPSKALPRGLEDSRVFNDIRRQYRVYITRDVPNILDIRCESMVRLQKALEAINWAIRDMRLSQGTPDVCFLSQKPNDAHINDMIRVGLGIRFSFHSRSPKRVSDATAMDHHLPQLASDVASLSEGLMALNKTMGLRVNFGLLVPMRRKKGTQEESTYADFVKLMQGYSRRGGAMFYSRLEDDGKPEQLIRFLVQPEEAICSDLNDMKRGCEVVVKADGLDIKAEGDYTSGKGVQLAMVRATRQEQSPLLNWMVAAPDMQYDWNFRIDAWDQVEVPPEFGDLAKKVSVSLNLDDDSFLPIPNVNTAKLASLGEQITEIYTRSWATVPFKESSYAIKIDVTKKLKGLQDNEPEVTWGIELYAPHWEESVNYASGGRKDWGKELENIWTEGNDLKSRLGCFMRTILEVQALLNRADASAGAVSP
;
A
#
# COMPACT_ATOMS: atom_id res chain seq x y z
N MET A 1 -14.38 1.63 74.41
CA MET A 1 -15.40 2.07 75.40
C MET A 1 -16.55 1.07 75.40
N TYR A 2 -17.09 0.83 76.59
CA TYR A 2 -17.88 -0.32 77.03
C TYR A 2 -19.41 -0.16 76.77
N ARG A 3 -20.11 -1.32 76.83
CA ARG A 3 -21.56 -1.58 77.10
C ARG A 3 -22.53 -1.54 75.91
N GLY A 4 -23.52 -2.43 75.79
CA GLY A 4 -24.02 -3.51 76.66
C GLY A 4 -25.04 -4.39 75.90
N LYS A 5 -25.11 -5.72 76.16
CA LYS A 5 -26.16 -6.43 76.96
C LYS A 5 -27.59 -5.99 76.60
N GLY A 6 -28.56 -6.82 76.23
CA GLY A 6 -28.76 -8.26 76.36
C GLY A 6 -30.15 -8.57 76.95
N ARG A 7 -30.73 -9.71 76.54
CA ARG A 7 -31.78 -10.55 77.19
C ARG A 7 -33.28 -10.30 76.94
N GLY A 8 -33.95 -11.45 76.72
CA GLY A 8 -35.33 -11.78 77.14
C GLY A 8 -36.26 -11.97 75.94
N GLY A 9 -36.79 -13.14 75.58
CA GLY A 9 -37.10 -14.36 76.34
C GLY A 9 -38.62 -14.45 76.52
N GLY A 10 -39.30 -15.44 75.91
CA GLY A 10 -40.73 -15.66 76.17
C GLY A 10 -41.44 -16.63 75.22
N ARG A 11 -41.32 -17.93 75.51
CA ARG A 11 -42.12 -19.05 74.96
C ARG A 11 -43.54 -19.06 75.55
N ARG A 12 -44.53 -19.55 74.78
CA ARG A 12 -45.60 -20.55 75.10
C ARG A 12 -46.58 -20.55 73.93
N GLY A 13 -46.75 -21.62 73.15
CA GLY A 13 -47.44 -22.88 73.51
C GLY A 13 -48.93 -22.75 73.15
N ARG A 14 -49.66 -23.71 72.58
CA ARG A 14 -49.44 -25.13 72.32
C ARG A 14 -50.64 -25.65 71.47
N GLY A 15 -50.40 -26.63 70.60
CA GLY A 15 -51.38 -27.61 70.07
C GLY A 15 -52.31 -27.14 68.93
N ASN A 16 -52.75 -28.00 68.00
CA ASN A 16 -52.54 -29.44 67.86
C ASN A 16 -53.00 -29.93 66.47
N LEU A 17 -52.32 -30.96 65.96
CA LEU A 17 -52.85 -32.10 65.16
C LEU A 17 -52.96 -32.00 63.61
N PRO A 18 -52.88 -33.15 62.90
CA PRO A 18 -51.80 -33.43 61.94
C PRO A 18 -52.30 -33.62 60.50
N LEU A 19 -51.40 -33.57 59.51
CA LEU A 19 -51.68 -34.11 58.18
C LEU A 19 -50.44 -34.81 57.56
N PRO A 20 -50.66 -35.80 56.68
CA PRO A 20 -49.72 -36.88 56.38
C PRO A 20 -48.97 -36.68 55.05
N VAL A 21 -48.01 -37.59 54.84
CA VAL A 21 -47.02 -37.71 53.77
C VAL A 21 -47.60 -37.61 52.35
N GLY A 22 -46.98 -36.78 51.50
CA GLY A 22 -47.09 -36.82 50.04
C GLY A 22 -45.69 -36.90 49.36
N PRO A 23 -45.50 -37.68 48.27
CA PRO A 23 -44.24 -37.80 47.53
C PRO A 23 -44.27 -36.91 46.25
N PRO A 24 -43.27 -36.94 45.34
CA PRO A 24 -41.83 -37.20 45.44
C PRO A 24 -40.97 -36.00 44.94
N ARG A 25 -39.64 -36.09 45.11
CA ARG A 25 -38.65 -35.17 44.49
C ARG A 25 -38.76 -35.17 42.96
N THR A 26 -38.87 -33.99 42.36
CA THR A 26 -38.38 -33.72 41.01
C THR A 26 -37.76 -32.33 40.84
N ALA A 27 -36.66 -32.32 40.09
CA ALA A 27 -35.99 -31.24 39.39
C ALA A 27 -35.39 -30.07 40.20
N LYS A 28 -34.05 -30.16 40.35
CA LYS A 28 -33.16 -29.01 40.60
C LYS A 28 -33.46 -27.91 39.56
N PHE A 29 -33.89 -26.74 40.03
CA PHE A 29 -33.85 -25.54 39.22
C PHE A 29 -32.39 -25.28 38.81
N ALA A 30 -32.12 -25.33 37.51
CA ALA A 30 -30.89 -24.85 36.94
C ALA A 30 -30.78 -23.35 37.23
N SER A 31 -29.75 -22.98 37.98
CA SER A 31 -29.38 -21.59 38.24
C SER A 31 -28.78 -20.99 36.96
N THR A 32 -29.60 -20.38 36.11
CA THR A 32 -29.14 -19.49 35.02
C THR A 32 -28.68 -18.16 35.59
N LYS A 33 -27.52 -18.17 36.27
CA LYS A 33 -26.97 -17.01 36.97
C LYS A 33 -26.27 -15.99 36.05
N ASN A 34 -26.44 -16.09 34.74
CA ASN A 34 -25.83 -15.17 33.76
C ASN A 34 -26.74 -14.82 32.56
N ASP A 35 -28.03 -15.15 32.59
CA ASP A 35 -28.97 -14.62 31.58
C ASP A 35 -29.44 -13.24 32.03
N ASN A 36 -28.61 -12.22 31.78
CA ASN A 36 -29.06 -10.83 31.85
C ASN A 36 -30.17 -10.66 30.81
N LEU A 37 -31.42 -10.61 31.26
CA LEU A 37 -32.56 -10.25 30.42
C LEU A 37 -32.23 -8.92 29.72
N PRO A 38 -32.30 -8.86 28.37
CA PRO A 38 -31.94 -7.66 27.64
C PRO A 38 -32.83 -6.51 28.12
N THR A 39 -32.19 -5.43 28.55
CA THR A 39 -32.91 -4.25 29.04
C THR A 39 -33.74 -3.65 27.90
N SER A 40 -34.85 -3.00 28.23
CA SER A 40 -35.72 -2.35 27.23
C SER A 40 -34.99 -1.33 26.34
N LYS A 41 -33.90 -0.73 26.85
CA LYS A 41 -32.98 0.12 26.08
C LYS A 41 -32.15 -0.67 25.07
N SER A 42 -31.55 -1.79 25.48
CA SER A 42 -30.81 -2.69 24.57
C SER A 42 -31.73 -3.27 23.49
N MET A 43 -32.95 -3.68 23.84
CA MET A 43 -33.91 -4.17 22.85
C MET A 43 -34.35 -3.10 21.85
N ARG A 44 -34.46 -1.83 22.27
CA ARG A 44 -34.76 -0.72 21.36
C ARG A 44 -33.59 -0.40 20.45
N GLN A 45 -32.36 -0.38 20.97
CA GLN A 45 -31.15 -0.18 20.17
C GLN A 45 -30.99 -1.31 19.15
N ASP A 46 -31.10 -2.58 19.56
CA ASP A 46 -31.04 -3.73 18.65
C ASP A 46 -32.14 -3.68 17.59
N ARG A 47 -33.35 -3.22 17.95
CA ARG A 47 -34.45 -3.05 16.98
C ARG A 47 -34.17 -1.92 16.00
N GLU A 48 -33.67 -0.78 16.46
CA GLU A 48 -33.28 0.35 15.61
C GLU A 48 -32.09 0.00 14.72
N GLU A 49 -31.15 -0.80 15.21
CA GLU A 49 -30.02 -1.35 14.46
C GLU A 49 -30.52 -2.28 13.35
N ARG A 50 -31.41 -3.23 13.69
CA ARG A 50 -32.02 -4.15 12.72
C ARG A 50 -32.88 -3.44 11.68
N ILE A 51 -33.62 -2.41 12.08
CA ILE A 51 -34.40 -1.58 11.14
C ILE A 51 -33.46 -0.84 10.20
N ARG A 52 -32.40 -0.20 10.72
CA ARG A 52 -31.39 0.46 9.88
C ARG A 52 -30.66 -0.52 8.95
N GLN A 53 -30.35 -1.72 9.42
CA GLN A 53 -29.76 -2.78 8.59
C GLN A 53 -30.73 -3.23 7.50
N ALA A 54 -32.00 -3.45 7.85
CA ALA A 54 -33.04 -3.83 6.89
C ALA A 54 -33.26 -2.74 5.81
N GLU A 55 -33.30 -1.47 6.21
CA GLU A 55 -33.38 -0.32 5.29
C GLU A 55 -32.14 -0.22 4.39
N ASN A 56 -30.94 -0.55 4.92
CA ASN A 56 -29.69 -0.54 4.15
C ASN A 56 -29.57 -1.73 3.19
N THR A 57 -30.33 -2.81 3.41
CA THR A 57 -30.38 -3.98 2.52
C THR A 57 -31.49 -3.90 1.47
N GLU A 58 -32.61 -3.22 1.74
CA GLU A 58 -33.79 -3.16 0.85
C GLU A 58 -33.40 -2.75 -0.58
N TYR A 59 -32.55 -1.74 -0.73
CA TYR A 59 -32.19 -1.16 -2.03
C TYR A 59 -31.08 -1.91 -2.77
N LEU A 60 -30.52 -2.98 -2.21
CA LEU A 60 -29.46 -3.76 -2.87
C LEU A 60 -30.01 -4.78 -3.88
N ASP A 61 -31.28 -5.13 -3.73
CA ASP A 61 -31.96 -6.11 -4.57
C ASP A 61 -32.75 -5.47 -5.72
N ARG A 62 -33.52 -6.27 -6.46
CA ARG A 62 -34.42 -5.77 -7.51
C ARG A 62 -35.57 -4.95 -6.90
N PRO A 63 -36.11 -3.97 -7.65
CA PRO A 63 -37.26 -3.20 -7.20
C PRO A 63 -38.48 -4.09 -6.94
N PRO A 64 -39.24 -3.87 -5.84
CA PRO A 64 -40.49 -4.59 -5.57
C PRO A 64 -41.50 -4.37 -6.70
N ALA A 65 -42.23 -5.43 -7.06
CA ALA A 65 -43.20 -5.40 -8.18
C ALA A 65 -44.50 -4.63 -7.84
N ASP A 66 -44.77 -4.42 -6.56
CA ASP A 66 -45.99 -3.85 -6.00
C ASP A 66 -45.88 -2.35 -5.65
N LYS A 67 -44.69 -1.76 -5.75
CA LYS A 67 -44.46 -0.32 -5.50
C LYS A 67 -44.57 0.50 -6.79
N ASP A 68 -45.27 1.63 -6.71
CA ASP A 68 -45.30 2.62 -7.79
C ASP A 68 -44.02 3.47 -7.73
N LEU A 69 -43.11 3.25 -8.68
CA LEU A 69 -41.77 3.83 -8.71
C LEU A 69 -41.55 4.61 -10.01
N ILE A 70 -40.93 5.78 -9.88
CA ILE A 70 -40.48 6.56 -11.03
C ILE A 70 -39.28 5.84 -11.65
N GLN A 71 -39.34 5.59 -12.96
CA GLN A 71 -38.30 4.89 -13.72
C GLN A 71 -37.51 5.86 -14.60
N VAL A 72 -36.19 5.75 -14.56
CA VAL A 72 -35.26 6.40 -15.51
C VAL A 72 -34.36 5.35 -16.12
N THR A 73 -34.29 5.34 -17.45
CA THR A 73 -33.41 4.49 -18.22
C THR A 73 -32.19 5.29 -18.68
N HIS A 74 -31.02 4.94 -18.17
CA HIS A 74 -29.76 5.56 -18.57
C HIS A 74 -29.03 4.68 -19.59
N VAL A 75 -28.89 5.17 -20.82
CA VAL A 75 -28.30 4.43 -21.93
C VAL A 75 -26.85 4.85 -22.15
N LEU A 76 -25.95 3.88 -22.06
CA LEU A 76 -24.52 4.06 -22.28
C LEU A 76 -24.13 3.68 -23.73
N PRO A 77 -23.09 4.32 -24.29
CA PRO A 77 -22.53 3.91 -25.57
C PRO A 77 -21.93 2.50 -25.49
N SER A 78 -22.42 1.57 -26.30
CA SER A 78 -22.02 0.15 -26.26
C SER A 78 -20.55 -0.11 -26.65
N LYS A 79 -19.94 0.78 -27.42
CA LYS A 79 -18.55 0.63 -27.92
C LYS A 79 -17.47 1.03 -26.89
N ALA A 80 -17.83 1.61 -25.75
CA ALA A 80 -16.90 2.15 -24.76
C ALA A 80 -17.46 2.03 -23.33
N LEU A 81 -17.97 0.83 -22.99
CA LEU A 81 -18.41 0.55 -21.63
C LEU A 81 -17.18 0.44 -20.71
N PRO A 82 -17.21 1.08 -19.54
CA PRO A 82 -16.12 0.95 -18.61
C PRO A 82 -15.97 -0.50 -18.10
N ARG A 83 -14.73 -1.01 -18.06
CA ARG A 83 -14.34 -2.16 -17.25
C ARG A 83 -14.78 -1.98 -15.79
N GLY A 84 -15.24 -3.05 -15.17
CA GLY A 84 -15.79 -3.04 -13.81
C GLY A 84 -17.29 -2.83 -13.75
N LEU A 85 -17.91 -2.18 -14.75
CA LEU A 85 -19.37 -1.97 -14.79
C LEU A 85 -20.15 -3.30 -14.75
N GLU A 86 -19.54 -4.40 -15.18
CA GLU A 86 -20.08 -5.78 -15.13
C GLU A 86 -20.36 -6.28 -13.72
N ASP A 87 -19.64 -5.78 -12.71
CA ASP A 87 -19.98 -6.10 -11.33
C ASP A 87 -21.22 -5.31 -10.90
N SER A 88 -22.30 -6.04 -10.67
CA SER A 88 -23.56 -5.50 -10.18
C SER A 88 -23.41 -4.67 -8.89
N ARG A 89 -22.36 -4.90 -8.09
CA ARG A 89 -22.11 -4.24 -6.80
C ARG A 89 -21.54 -2.83 -6.92
N VAL A 90 -21.07 -2.43 -8.10
CA VAL A 90 -20.42 -1.12 -8.32
C VAL A 90 -21.27 0.08 -7.90
N PHE A 91 -22.59 -0.06 -7.94
CA PHE A 91 -23.51 1.01 -7.54
C PHE A 91 -24.13 0.81 -6.15
N ASN A 92 -23.65 -0.13 -5.33
CA ASN A 92 -24.24 -0.41 -4.00
C ASN A 92 -24.25 0.80 -3.09
N ASP A 93 -23.19 1.60 -3.09
CA ASP A 93 -23.13 2.79 -2.25
C ASP A 93 -24.13 3.85 -2.72
N ILE A 94 -24.30 3.99 -4.04
CA ILE A 94 -25.31 4.87 -4.63
C ILE A 94 -26.72 4.37 -4.27
N ARG A 95 -26.98 3.06 -4.38
CA ARG A 95 -28.26 2.43 -4.01
C ARG A 95 -28.62 2.75 -2.56
N ARG A 96 -27.68 2.58 -1.64
CA ARG A 96 -27.85 2.84 -0.20
C ARG A 96 -28.00 4.33 0.10
N GLN A 97 -27.09 5.16 -0.40
CA GLN A 97 -27.03 6.58 -0.09
C GLN A 97 -28.27 7.33 -0.60
N TYR A 98 -28.70 7.03 -1.82
CA TYR A 98 -29.83 7.73 -2.46
C TYR A 98 -31.15 6.96 -2.37
N ARG A 99 -31.15 5.76 -1.77
CA ARG A 99 -32.35 4.91 -1.63
C ARG A 99 -33.03 4.67 -2.99
N VAL A 100 -32.23 4.16 -3.93
CA VAL A 100 -32.64 3.90 -5.31
C VAL A 100 -32.37 2.45 -5.69
N TYR A 101 -33.22 1.87 -6.51
CA TYR A 101 -32.97 0.58 -7.13
C TYR A 101 -32.22 0.81 -8.45
N ILE A 102 -31.09 0.15 -8.64
CA ILE A 102 -30.31 0.21 -9.88
C ILE A 102 -30.15 -1.20 -10.40
N THR A 103 -30.67 -1.47 -11.59
CA THR A 103 -30.58 -2.78 -12.25
C THR A 103 -29.94 -2.64 -13.63
N ARG A 104 -29.30 -3.71 -14.09
CA ARG A 104 -28.58 -3.75 -15.37
C ARG A 104 -28.83 -5.10 -16.02
N ASP A 105 -30.00 -5.26 -16.61
CA ASP A 105 -30.37 -6.47 -17.36
C ASP A 105 -29.70 -6.50 -18.75
N VAL A 106 -29.38 -5.32 -19.30
CA VAL A 106 -28.67 -5.17 -20.57
C VAL A 106 -27.35 -4.44 -20.33
N PRO A 107 -26.21 -4.88 -20.91
CA PRO A 107 -24.90 -4.32 -20.59
C PRO A 107 -24.79 -2.79 -20.76
N ASN A 108 -25.47 -2.18 -21.72
CA ASN A 108 -25.36 -0.75 -21.95
C ASN A 108 -26.55 0.05 -21.43
N ILE A 109 -27.40 -0.53 -20.59
CA ILE A 109 -28.61 0.13 -20.07
C ILE A 109 -28.69 -0.06 -18.56
N LEU A 110 -28.75 1.05 -17.83
CA LEU A 110 -29.05 1.05 -16.40
C LEU A 110 -30.51 1.47 -16.21
N ASP A 111 -31.28 0.64 -15.52
CA ASP A 111 -32.64 0.96 -15.11
C ASP A 111 -32.63 1.39 -13.64
N ILE A 112 -33.04 2.63 -13.40
CA ILE A 112 -32.97 3.28 -12.09
C ILE A 112 -34.40 3.60 -11.64
N ARG A 113 -34.79 3.11 -10.47
CA ARG A 113 -36.14 3.29 -9.93
C ARG A 113 -36.12 3.90 -8.53
N CYS A 114 -36.99 4.88 -8.28
CA CYS A 114 -37.12 5.54 -6.99
C CYS A 114 -38.52 6.11 -6.80
N GLU A 115 -38.96 6.25 -5.54
CA GLU A 115 -40.21 6.92 -5.16
C GLU A 115 -40.11 8.46 -5.32
N SER A 116 -38.91 9.02 -5.44
CA SER A 116 -38.67 10.46 -5.44
C SER A 116 -37.82 10.92 -6.62
N MET A 117 -38.35 11.86 -7.42
CA MET A 117 -37.60 12.49 -8.52
C MET A 117 -36.31 13.18 -8.05
N VAL A 118 -36.32 13.86 -6.91
CA VAL A 118 -35.12 14.54 -6.37
C VAL A 118 -33.99 13.56 -6.05
N ARG A 119 -34.30 12.43 -5.40
CA ARG A 119 -33.31 11.36 -5.13
C ARG A 119 -32.84 10.72 -6.43
N LEU A 120 -33.74 10.52 -7.39
CA LEU A 120 -33.43 9.96 -8.69
C LEU A 120 -32.44 10.82 -9.48
N GLN A 121 -32.60 12.15 -9.46
CA GLN A 121 -31.66 13.10 -10.08
C GLN A 121 -30.27 13.02 -9.44
N LYS A 122 -30.19 13.07 -8.10
CA LYS A 122 -28.92 12.95 -7.38
C LYS A 122 -28.23 11.59 -7.62
N ALA A 123 -29.01 10.52 -7.67
CA ALA A 123 -28.50 9.19 -8.00
C ALA A 123 -27.96 9.15 -9.44
N LEU A 124 -28.67 9.74 -10.40
CA LEU A 124 -28.21 9.80 -11.79
C LEU A 124 -26.92 10.60 -11.93
N GLU A 125 -26.79 11.73 -11.24
CA GLU A 125 -25.54 12.49 -11.15
C GLU A 125 -24.41 11.62 -10.59
N ALA A 126 -24.64 10.95 -9.45
CA ALA A 126 -23.65 10.06 -8.84
C ALA A 126 -23.27 8.89 -9.76
N ILE A 127 -24.22 8.32 -10.52
CA ILE A 127 -23.96 7.25 -11.50
C ILE A 127 -23.10 7.79 -12.65
N ASN A 128 -23.39 8.97 -13.17
CA ASN A 128 -22.59 9.60 -14.22
C ASN A 128 -21.16 9.86 -13.75
N TRP A 129 -20.99 10.32 -12.51
CA TRP A 129 -19.68 10.46 -11.88
C TRP A 129 -18.96 9.12 -11.74
N ALA A 130 -19.60 8.11 -11.18
CA ALA A 130 -19.00 6.78 -11.06
C ALA A 130 -18.57 6.21 -12.42
N ILE A 131 -19.38 6.38 -13.47
CA ILE A 131 -19.05 5.93 -14.83
C ILE A 131 -17.90 6.74 -15.44
N ARG A 132 -17.87 8.06 -15.23
CA ARG A 132 -16.72 8.91 -15.60
C ARG A 132 -15.46 8.39 -14.91
N ASP A 133 -15.52 8.14 -13.61
CA ASP A 133 -14.40 7.69 -12.79
C ASP A 133 -13.89 6.32 -13.24
N MET A 134 -14.79 5.36 -13.52
CA MET A 134 -14.40 4.09 -14.10
C MET A 134 -13.70 4.26 -15.45
N ARG A 135 -14.13 5.20 -16.31
CA ARG A 135 -13.45 5.48 -17.57
C ARG A 135 -12.06 6.09 -17.35
N LEU A 136 -11.92 7.00 -16.39
CA LEU A 136 -10.62 7.59 -16.04
C LEU A 136 -9.67 6.53 -15.48
N SER A 137 -10.18 5.58 -14.68
CA SER A 137 -9.40 4.46 -14.13
C SER A 137 -8.91 3.45 -15.18
N GLN A 138 -9.48 3.47 -16.40
CA GLN A 138 -9.08 2.61 -17.51
C GLN A 138 -7.97 3.20 -18.38
N GLY A 139 -7.45 4.38 -18.03
CA GLY A 139 -6.20 4.85 -18.59
C GLY A 139 -5.12 3.77 -18.43
N THR A 140 -4.44 3.42 -19.51
CA THR A 140 -3.27 2.55 -19.47
C THR A 140 -2.26 3.07 -18.43
N PRO A 141 -1.52 2.18 -17.73
CA PRO A 141 -0.39 2.58 -16.90
C PRO A 141 0.46 3.60 -17.63
N ASP A 142 0.65 4.78 -17.04
CA ASP A 142 1.50 5.79 -17.67
C ASP A 142 2.95 5.46 -17.35
N VAL A 143 3.50 4.53 -18.14
CA VAL A 143 4.90 4.15 -18.08
C VAL A 143 5.69 5.11 -18.94
N CYS A 144 6.42 6.00 -18.29
CA CYS A 144 7.25 7.00 -18.95
C CYS A 144 8.73 6.71 -18.72
N PHE A 145 9.49 6.52 -19.79
CA PHE A 145 10.94 6.40 -19.74
C PHE A 145 11.59 7.76 -20.02
N LEU A 146 12.40 8.22 -19.08
CA LEU A 146 13.08 9.51 -19.11
C LEU A 146 14.60 9.31 -19.06
N SER A 147 15.32 10.30 -19.56
CA SER A 147 16.78 10.40 -19.43
C SER A 147 17.13 11.58 -18.53
N GLN A 148 17.90 11.33 -17.49
CA GLN A 148 18.52 12.35 -16.67
C GLN A 148 19.73 12.93 -17.42
N LYS A 149 19.87 14.27 -17.40
CA LYS A 149 21.08 14.89 -17.94
C LYS A 149 22.29 14.51 -17.09
N PRO A 150 23.47 14.28 -17.70
CA PRO A 150 24.66 13.96 -16.94
C PRO A 150 25.06 15.12 -16.02
N ASN A 151 25.34 14.80 -14.76
CA ASN A 151 25.95 15.66 -13.76
C ASN A 151 27.47 15.45 -13.69
N ASP A 152 27.92 14.19 -13.86
CA ASP A 152 29.33 13.78 -13.65
C ASP A 152 29.97 13.21 -14.94
N ALA A 153 29.45 13.60 -16.11
CA ALA A 153 30.03 13.22 -17.40
C ALA A 153 29.92 14.37 -18.40
N HIS A 154 30.85 14.42 -19.36
CA HIS A 154 30.68 15.36 -20.47
C HIS A 154 29.50 14.89 -21.32
N ILE A 155 28.56 15.79 -21.63
CA ILE A 155 27.35 15.47 -22.41
C ILE A 155 27.65 14.88 -23.81
N ASN A 156 28.88 15.08 -24.29
CA ASN A 156 29.38 14.57 -25.57
C ASN A 156 30.02 13.17 -25.45
N ASP A 157 30.19 12.65 -24.24
CA ASP A 157 30.70 11.30 -24.04
C ASP A 157 29.66 10.28 -24.52
N MET A 158 30.16 9.13 -24.97
CA MET A 158 29.31 8.06 -25.49
C MET A 158 28.71 7.24 -24.35
N ILE A 159 27.41 6.94 -24.48
CA ILE A 159 26.64 6.08 -23.57
C ILE A 159 26.61 4.68 -24.14
N ARG A 160 26.96 3.68 -23.34
CA ARG A 160 26.85 2.26 -23.69
C ARG A 160 25.40 1.81 -23.63
N VAL A 161 24.95 1.14 -24.69
CA VAL A 161 23.57 0.68 -24.94
C VAL A 161 23.58 -0.81 -25.32
N GLY A 162 24.09 -1.66 -24.43
CA GLY A 162 24.16 -3.11 -24.60
C GLY A 162 22.95 -3.83 -24.02
N LEU A 163 22.47 -4.90 -24.66
CA LEU A 163 21.37 -5.72 -24.12
C LEU A 163 21.76 -6.39 -22.82
N GLY A 164 20.87 -6.38 -21.83
CA GLY A 164 21.13 -6.96 -20.51
C GLY A 164 22.15 -6.17 -19.66
N ILE A 165 22.64 -5.04 -20.16
CA ILE A 165 23.64 -4.20 -19.49
C ILE A 165 23.03 -2.84 -19.22
N ARG A 166 23.19 -2.35 -17.98
CA ARG A 166 22.75 -1.01 -17.60
C ARG A 166 23.38 0.06 -18.50
N PHE A 167 22.63 1.11 -18.80
CA PHE A 167 23.16 2.28 -19.51
C PHE A 167 24.25 2.98 -18.69
N SER A 168 25.41 3.23 -19.28
CA SER A 168 26.51 3.90 -18.59
C SER A 168 27.40 4.68 -19.55
N PHE A 169 28.01 5.77 -19.11
CA PHE A 169 29.10 6.42 -19.86
C PHE A 169 30.39 5.57 -19.83
N HIS A 170 31.22 5.69 -20.88
CA HIS A 170 32.54 5.04 -20.96
C HIS A 170 33.57 5.63 -20.00
N SER A 171 33.56 6.96 -19.84
CA SER A 171 34.41 7.70 -18.92
C SER A 171 33.54 8.39 -17.89
N ARG A 172 33.61 7.96 -16.63
CA ARG A 172 33.05 8.72 -15.51
C ARG A 172 34.03 9.83 -15.18
N SER A 173 33.62 11.09 -15.30
CA SER A 173 34.46 12.23 -14.91
C SER A 173 34.07 12.64 -13.49
N PRO A 174 34.96 12.63 -12.50
CA PRO A 174 34.61 12.96 -11.11
C PRO A 174 34.28 14.44 -10.88
N LYS A 175 34.13 15.26 -11.93
CA LYS A 175 33.82 16.67 -11.82
C LYS A 175 32.33 16.90 -12.03
N ARG A 176 31.64 17.27 -10.95
CA ARG A 176 30.30 17.86 -10.97
C ARG A 176 30.24 18.98 -12.00
N VAL A 177 29.38 18.84 -13.01
CA VAL A 177 29.03 19.91 -13.93
C VAL A 177 27.55 20.27 -13.74
N SER A 178 27.36 21.48 -13.19
CA SER A 178 26.16 22.33 -13.22
C SER A 178 25.21 22.32 -12.01
N ASP A 179 24.86 23.54 -11.58
CA ASP A 179 23.83 23.87 -10.58
C ASP A 179 22.39 23.81 -11.15
N ALA A 180 22.23 23.56 -12.46
CA ALA A 180 20.91 23.32 -13.06
C ALA A 180 20.46 21.88 -12.75
N THR A 181 19.22 21.69 -12.30
CA THR A 181 18.79 20.36 -11.90
C THR A 181 18.68 19.47 -13.15
N ALA A 182 19.28 18.28 -13.10
CA ALA A 182 19.37 17.34 -14.23
C ALA A 182 18.01 16.99 -14.88
N MET A 183 16.93 17.25 -14.17
CA MET A 183 15.54 16.95 -14.53
C MET A 183 14.70 18.18 -14.88
N ASP A 184 15.24 19.41 -14.81
CA ASP A 184 14.47 20.65 -15.02
C ASP A 184 13.72 20.68 -16.36
N HIS A 185 14.33 20.15 -17.41
CA HIS A 185 13.76 20.09 -18.76
C HIS A 185 12.52 19.18 -18.86
N HIS A 186 12.37 18.21 -17.94
CA HIS A 186 11.20 17.34 -17.88
C HIS A 186 10.08 17.92 -17.03
N LEU A 187 10.36 18.89 -16.13
CA LEU A 187 9.39 19.41 -15.16
C LEU A 187 8.06 19.88 -15.77
N PRO A 188 8.03 20.65 -16.89
CA PRO A 188 6.75 21.07 -17.48
C PRO A 188 5.89 19.89 -17.92
N GLN A 189 6.51 18.87 -18.53
CA GLN A 189 5.82 17.67 -18.98
C GLN A 189 5.31 16.86 -17.80
N LEU A 190 6.15 16.60 -16.80
CA LEU A 190 5.78 15.84 -15.61
C LEU A 190 4.67 16.52 -14.81
N ALA A 191 4.73 17.85 -14.66
CA ALA A 191 3.66 18.60 -14.00
C ALA A 191 2.32 18.46 -14.74
N SER A 192 2.35 18.53 -16.07
CA SER A 192 1.15 18.32 -16.90
C SER A 192 0.62 16.89 -16.78
N ASP A 193 1.50 15.88 -16.79
CA ASP A 193 1.14 14.47 -16.72
C ASP A 193 0.53 14.12 -15.37
N VAL A 194 1.15 14.52 -14.25
CA VAL A 194 0.57 14.29 -12.92
C VAL A 194 -0.76 15.01 -12.78
N ALA A 195 -0.86 16.27 -13.21
CA ALA A 195 -2.10 17.02 -13.11
C ALA A 195 -3.23 16.31 -13.87
N SER A 196 -2.96 15.86 -15.10
CA SER A 196 -3.91 15.11 -15.93
C SER A 196 -4.35 13.79 -15.29
N LEU A 197 -3.41 13.03 -14.73
CA LEU A 197 -3.69 11.71 -14.13
C LEU A 197 -4.34 11.80 -12.75
N SER A 198 -4.05 12.85 -11.99
CA SER A 198 -4.46 12.99 -10.59
C SER A 198 -5.97 12.86 -10.41
N GLU A 199 -6.79 13.40 -11.32
CA GLU A 199 -8.24 13.25 -11.23
C GLU A 199 -8.66 11.78 -11.29
N GLY A 200 -8.10 11.01 -12.21
CA GLY A 200 -8.40 9.59 -12.36
C GLY A 200 -7.92 8.79 -11.15
N LEU A 201 -6.72 9.08 -10.66
CA LEU A 201 -6.15 8.41 -9.49
C LEU A 201 -6.96 8.69 -8.22
N MET A 202 -7.36 9.95 -7.99
CA MET A 202 -8.16 10.34 -6.84
C MET A 202 -9.56 9.70 -6.84
N ALA A 203 -10.06 9.33 -8.02
CA ALA A 203 -11.35 8.66 -8.17
C ALA A 203 -11.29 7.13 -7.96
N LEU A 204 -10.10 6.53 -7.90
CA LEU A 204 -9.95 5.10 -7.67
C LEU A 204 -10.36 4.72 -6.26
N ASN A 205 -11.28 3.77 -6.12
CA ASN A 205 -11.61 3.14 -4.85
C ASN A 205 -10.61 2.01 -4.48
N LYS A 206 -9.31 2.33 -4.50
CA LYS A 206 -8.21 1.43 -4.12
C LYS A 206 -7.30 2.10 -3.12
N THR A 207 -6.64 1.34 -2.26
CA THR A 207 -5.54 1.89 -1.48
C THR A 207 -4.36 2.09 -2.42
N MET A 208 -3.69 3.23 -2.30
CA MET A 208 -2.52 3.59 -3.12
C MET A 208 -1.29 3.83 -2.24
N GLY A 209 -0.11 3.66 -2.86
CA GLY A 209 1.17 3.98 -2.26
C GLY A 209 2.10 4.67 -3.25
N LEU A 210 2.75 5.74 -2.81
CA LEU A 210 3.77 6.47 -3.57
C LEU A 210 5.16 6.07 -3.08
N ARG A 211 6.09 5.90 -4.01
CA ARG A 211 7.50 5.65 -3.69
C ARG A 211 8.41 5.99 -4.85
N VAL A 212 9.66 6.35 -4.51
CA VAL A 212 10.78 6.37 -5.45
C VAL A 212 11.65 5.17 -5.14
N ASN A 213 11.96 4.32 -6.12
CA ASN A 213 12.93 3.25 -5.93
C ASN A 213 14.23 3.62 -6.65
N PHE A 214 15.38 3.25 -6.08
CA PHE A 214 16.65 3.29 -6.79
C PHE A 214 17.07 1.87 -7.16
N GLY A 215 17.59 1.70 -8.38
CA GLY A 215 17.82 0.39 -8.98
C GLY A 215 18.55 0.49 -10.30
N LEU A 216 18.36 -0.49 -11.18
CA LEU A 216 19.04 -0.56 -12.46
C LEU A 216 18.03 -0.63 -13.61
N LEU A 217 18.15 0.28 -14.56
CA LEU A 217 17.37 0.25 -15.80
C LEU A 217 18.15 -0.46 -16.90
N VAL A 218 17.63 -1.60 -17.34
CA VAL A 218 18.32 -2.49 -18.26
C VAL A 218 17.50 -2.71 -19.53
N PRO A 219 18.07 -2.47 -20.72
CA PRO A 219 17.43 -2.81 -21.99
C PRO A 219 17.38 -4.32 -22.19
N MET A 220 16.18 -4.87 -22.30
CA MET A 220 15.93 -6.29 -22.54
C MET A 220 15.68 -6.59 -24.02
N ARG A 221 15.25 -5.58 -24.79
CA ARG A 221 15.00 -5.65 -26.23
C ARG A 221 15.51 -4.40 -26.89
N ARG A 222 15.92 -4.54 -28.15
CA ARG A 222 16.49 -3.43 -28.91
C ARG A 222 16.08 -3.52 -30.37
N LYS A 223 15.93 -2.36 -31.01
CA LYS A 223 15.62 -2.31 -32.43
C LYS A 223 16.81 -2.85 -33.22
N LYS A 224 16.54 -3.65 -34.25
CA LYS A 224 17.57 -4.12 -35.19
C LYS A 224 18.33 -2.91 -35.77
N GLY A 225 19.65 -2.94 -35.69
CA GLY A 225 20.54 -1.89 -36.21
C GLY A 225 20.81 -0.71 -35.27
N THR A 226 20.35 -0.73 -34.01
CA THR A 226 20.83 0.23 -33.01
C THR A 226 22.34 0.02 -32.79
N GLN A 227 23.12 1.09 -32.60
CA GLN A 227 24.57 1.07 -32.30
C GLN A 227 24.84 0.93 -30.81
N GLU A 228 25.79 0.07 -30.42
CA GLU A 228 26.06 -0.30 -29.01
C GLU A 228 26.50 0.89 -28.15
N GLU A 229 26.74 2.01 -28.81
CA GLU A 229 27.07 3.29 -28.23
C GLU A 229 26.13 4.34 -28.80
N SER A 230 25.82 5.35 -27.99
CA SER A 230 24.89 6.40 -28.37
C SER A 230 25.33 7.74 -27.79
N THR A 231 25.16 8.82 -28.56
CA THR A 231 25.25 10.18 -28.01
C THR A 231 24.09 10.41 -27.02
N TYR A 232 24.21 11.39 -26.13
CA TYR A 232 23.10 11.73 -25.22
C TYR A 232 21.80 12.05 -25.96
N ALA A 233 21.88 12.77 -27.08
CA ALA A 233 20.69 13.14 -27.87
C ALA A 233 20.00 11.91 -28.49
N ASP A 234 20.75 10.93 -28.97
CA ASP A 234 20.19 9.69 -29.50
C ASP A 234 19.71 8.74 -28.40
N PHE A 235 20.35 8.77 -27.24
CA PHE A 235 19.91 8.09 -26.04
C PHE A 235 18.53 8.60 -25.56
N VAL A 236 18.31 9.92 -25.54
CA VAL A 236 16.99 10.51 -25.21
C VAL A 236 15.90 9.96 -26.15
N LYS A 237 16.18 9.89 -27.46
CA LYS A 237 15.23 9.33 -28.45
C LYS A 237 14.99 7.84 -28.23
N LEU A 238 16.02 7.09 -27.83
CA LEU A 238 15.91 5.68 -27.50
C LEU A 238 14.99 5.48 -26.28
N MET A 239 15.18 6.27 -25.23
CA MET A 239 14.35 6.25 -24.01
C MET A 239 12.88 6.53 -24.32
N GLN A 240 12.58 7.58 -25.09
CA GLN A 240 11.23 7.85 -25.57
C GLN A 240 10.65 6.69 -26.40
N GLY A 241 11.51 5.95 -27.11
CA GLY A 241 11.14 4.75 -27.84
C GLY A 241 10.66 3.62 -26.92
N TYR A 242 11.24 3.46 -25.73
CA TYR A 242 10.82 2.48 -24.73
C TYR A 242 9.46 2.82 -24.12
N SER A 243 9.12 4.10 -23.91
CA SER A 243 7.77 4.49 -23.45
C SER A 243 6.66 4.00 -24.38
N ARG A 244 6.93 3.95 -25.69
CA ARG A 244 5.91 3.55 -26.68
C ARG A 244 5.84 2.05 -26.96
N ARG A 245 6.96 1.35 -26.81
CA ARG A 245 7.12 -0.04 -27.29
C ARG A 245 7.48 -1.03 -26.20
N GLY A 246 7.79 -0.55 -24.99
CA GLY A 246 8.48 -1.33 -23.97
C GLY A 246 9.84 -1.82 -24.45
N GLY A 247 10.45 -2.73 -23.68
CA GLY A 247 11.73 -3.35 -24.02
C GLY A 247 12.88 -2.99 -23.09
N ALA A 248 12.65 -2.17 -22.07
CA ALA A 248 13.55 -2.01 -20.93
C ALA A 248 12.81 -2.41 -19.64
N MET A 249 13.57 -2.91 -18.67
CA MET A 249 13.06 -3.35 -17.37
C MET A 249 13.83 -2.64 -16.27
N PHE A 250 13.12 -2.20 -15.24
CA PHE A 250 13.69 -1.59 -14.05
C PHE A 250 13.78 -2.64 -12.94
N TYR A 251 14.99 -2.92 -12.48
CA TYR A 251 15.26 -3.82 -11.37
C TYR A 251 15.42 -3.00 -10.08
N SER A 252 14.38 -3.01 -9.23
CA SER A 252 14.39 -2.35 -7.92
C SER A 252 14.89 -3.23 -6.78
N ARG A 253 15.10 -4.53 -7.06
CA ARG A 253 15.70 -5.50 -6.13
C ARG A 253 17.05 -5.92 -6.70
N LEU A 254 18.09 -5.79 -5.90
CA LEU A 254 19.47 -6.09 -6.26
C LEU A 254 19.96 -7.27 -5.43
N GLU A 255 20.95 -8.00 -5.94
CA GLU A 255 21.62 -9.07 -5.19
C GLU A 255 22.28 -8.48 -3.93
N ASP A 256 22.15 -9.18 -2.81
CA ASP A 256 22.75 -8.76 -1.53
C ASP A 256 24.20 -9.24 -1.43
N ASP A 257 25.12 -8.29 -1.53
CA ASP A 257 26.56 -8.45 -1.36
C ASP A 257 27.09 -7.75 -0.09
N GLY A 258 26.19 -7.42 0.86
CA GLY A 258 26.53 -6.71 2.10
C GLY A 258 26.54 -5.17 1.98
N LYS A 259 26.30 -4.62 0.78
CA LYS A 259 26.07 -3.18 0.57
C LYS A 259 25.00 -2.53 1.45
N PRO A 260 23.81 -3.12 1.71
CA PRO A 260 22.76 -2.42 2.45
C PRO A 260 23.20 -2.03 3.88
N GLU A 261 23.99 -2.86 4.54
CA GLU A 261 24.58 -2.56 5.86
C GLU A 261 25.61 -1.42 5.80
N GLN A 262 26.49 -1.45 4.79
CA GLN A 262 27.48 -0.39 4.59
C GLN A 262 26.81 0.95 4.32
N LEU A 263 25.73 0.94 3.54
CA LEU A 263 24.97 2.13 3.23
C LEU A 263 24.30 2.71 4.48
N ILE A 264 23.67 1.90 5.33
CA ILE A 264 23.08 2.40 6.58
C ILE A 264 24.17 3.02 7.47
N ARG A 265 25.31 2.33 7.63
CA ARG A 265 26.46 2.87 8.38
C ARG A 265 26.90 4.23 7.87
N PHE A 266 26.96 4.40 6.56
CA PHE A 266 27.28 5.68 5.93
C PHE A 266 26.22 6.75 6.20
N LEU A 267 24.93 6.41 6.11
CA LEU A 267 23.84 7.37 6.35
C LEU A 267 23.75 7.89 7.79
N VAL A 268 24.24 7.10 8.76
CA VAL A 268 24.21 7.47 10.18
C VAL A 268 25.53 8.06 10.69
N GLN A 269 26.53 8.23 9.81
CA GLN A 269 27.77 8.92 10.17
C GLN A 269 27.49 10.41 10.41
N PRO A 270 27.94 10.98 11.55
CA PRO A 270 27.74 12.40 11.85
C PRO A 270 28.28 13.34 10.76
N GLU A 271 29.35 12.94 10.08
CA GLU A 271 30.02 13.70 9.02
C GLU A 271 29.13 13.90 7.78
N GLU A 272 28.20 12.98 7.53
CA GLU A 272 27.29 13.05 6.39
C GLU A 272 26.07 13.94 6.66
N ALA A 273 25.81 14.28 7.91
CA ALA A 273 24.71 15.16 8.35
C ALA A 273 23.33 14.77 7.75
N ILE A 274 23.07 13.46 7.56
CA ILE A 274 21.81 12.94 7.03
C ILE A 274 20.84 12.58 8.15
N CYS A 275 21.30 11.83 9.14
CA CYS A 275 20.51 11.43 10.30
C CYS A 275 21.09 12.10 11.56
N SER A 276 20.30 12.94 12.22
CA SER A 276 20.75 13.71 13.39
C SER A 276 20.87 12.85 14.65
N ASP A 277 19.98 11.86 14.82
CA ASP A 277 20.00 10.92 15.93
C ASP A 277 19.67 9.49 15.43
N LEU A 278 20.50 8.52 15.82
CA LEU A 278 20.24 7.09 15.60
C LEU A 278 18.90 6.62 16.18
N ASN A 279 18.39 7.29 17.21
CA ASN A 279 17.08 7.00 17.80
C ASN A 279 15.91 7.36 16.88
N ASP A 280 16.11 8.24 15.90
CA ASP A 280 15.08 8.61 14.92
C ASP A 280 14.93 7.55 13.83
N MET A 281 15.91 6.64 13.70
CA MET A 281 15.85 5.55 12.76
C MET A 281 14.88 4.46 13.25
N LYS A 282 13.90 4.15 12.41
CA LYS A 282 12.94 3.06 12.67
C LYS A 282 13.42 1.77 12.02
N ARG A 283 13.17 0.65 12.67
CA ARG A 283 13.54 -0.67 12.16
C ARG A 283 12.44 -1.68 12.43
N GLY A 284 12.26 -2.60 11.50
CA GLY A 284 11.25 -3.63 11.64
C GLY A 284 11.45 -4.80 10.70
N CYS A 285 10.56 -5.77 10.87
CA CYS A 285 10.50 -6.99 10.10
C CYS A 285 9.09 -7.19 9.55
N GLU A 286 8.99 -7.70 8.33
CA GLU A 286 7.74 -8.03 7.66
C GLU A 286 7.83 -9.47 7.15
N VAL A 287 6.74 -10.24 7.35
CA VAL A 287 6.54 -11.53 6.69
C VAL A 287 5.35 -11.41 5.76
N VAL A 288 5.55 -11.77 4.49
CA VAL A 288 4.51 -11.80 3.47
C VAL A 288 4.37 -13.21 2.93
N VAL A 289 3.19 -13.80 3.09
CA VAL A 289 2.81 -15.09 2.51
C VAL A 289 1.93 -14.83 1.30
N LYS A 290 2.33 -15.36 0.14
CA LYS A 290 1.51 -15.30 -1.07
C LYS A 290 0.67 -16.55 -1.22
N ALA A 291 -0.64 -16.39 -1.25
CA ALA A 291 -1.60 -17.47 -1.43
C ALA A 291 -2.81 -17.00 -2.24
N ASP A 292 -3.23 -17.78 -3.25
CA ASP A 292 -4.40 -17.51 -4.10
C ASP A 292 -4.49 -16.07 -4.67
N GLY A 293 -3.33 -15.51 -5.05
CA GLY A 293 -3.23 -14.15 -5.59
C GLY A 293 -3.38 -13.04 -4.54
N LEU A 294 -3.31 -13.37 -3.25
CA LEU A 294 -3.28 -12.45 -2.13
C LEU A 294 -1.88 -12.37 -1.52
N ASP A 295 -1.51 -11.16 -1.07
CA ASP A 295 -0.37 -10.91 -0.22
C ASP A 295 -0.87 -10.79 1.23
N ILE A 296 -0.57 -11.78 2.06
CA ILE A 296 -0.94 -11.83 3.48
C ILE A 296 0.27 -11.43 4.32
N LYS A 297 0.16 -10.29 4.98
CA LYS A 297 1.27 -9.60 5.63
C LYS A 297 1.11 -9.62 7.14
N ALA A 298 2.22 -9.81 7.85
CA ALA A 298 2.35 -9.55 9.28
C ALA A 298 3.64 -8.77 9.52
N GLU A 299 3.57 -7.71 10.32
CA GLU A 299 4.67 -6.78 10.56
C GLU A 299 4.99 -6.67 12.04
N GLY A 300 6.24 -6.43 12.39
CA GLY A 300 6.66 -6.21 13.76
C GLY A 300 7.88 -5.31 13.82
N ASP A 301 7.85 -4.34 14.72
CA ASP A 301 9.02 -3.54 15.03
C ASP A 301 10.04 -4.38 15.79
N TYR A 302 11.32 -4.13 15.56
CA TYR A 302 12.36 -4.75 16.35
C TYR A 302 13.16 -3.67 17.08
N THR A 303 13.21 -3.79 18.41
CA THR A 303 14.08 -3.00 19.27
C THR A 303 15.21 -3.89 19.75
N SER A 304 16.44 -3.37 19.70
CA SER A 304 17.62 -4.11 20.19
C SER A 304 17.38 -4.67 21.59
N GLY A 305 17.67 -5.96 21.77
CA GLY A 305 17.49 -6.69 23.04
C GLY A 305 16.06 -7.19 23.37
N LYS A 306 15.02 -6.89 22.57
CA LYS A 306 13.63 -7.34 22.86
C LYS A 306 13.03 -8.36 21.89
N GLY A 307 13.78 -8.85 20.91
CA GLY A 307 13.27 -9.78 19.90
C GLY A 307 12.24 -9.14 18.95
N VAL A 308 11.71 -9.91 18.01
CA VAL A 308 10.66 -9.46 17.07
C VAL A 308 9.33 -10.06 17.47
N GLN A 309 8.32 -9.20 17.65
CA GLN A 309 6.93 -9.65 17.79
C GLN A 309 6.12 -9.20 16.59
N LEU A 310 5.79 -10.14 15.70
CA LEU A 310 4.86 -9.89 14.61
C LEU A 310 3.46 -9.60 15.16
N ALA A 311 2.81 -8.62 14.56
CA ALA A 311 1.46 -8.18 14.87
C ALA A 311 0.70 -7.85 13.57
N MET A 312 -0.59 -7.53 13.71
CA MET A 312 -1.48 -7.05 12.65
C MET A 312 -1.39 -7.83 11.33
N VAL A 313 -2.16 -8.92 11.22
CA VAL A 313 -2.29 -9.64 9.95
C VAL A 313 -3.22 -8.88 9.01
N ARG A 314 -2.76 -8.59 7.79
CA ARG A 314 -3.55 -7.93 6.74
C ARG A 314 -3.47 -8.73 5.45
N ALA A 315 -4.56 -8.78 4.69
CA ALA A 315 -4.55 -9.37 3.36
C ALA A 315 -4.79 -8.27 2.32
N THR A 316 -3.98 -8.29 1.27
CA THR A 316 -4.08 -7.32 0.17
C THR A 316 -4.05 -8.04 -1.16
N ARG A 317 -4.76 -7.49 -2.16
CA ARG A 317 -4.65 -7.94 -3.55
C ARG A 317 -3.95 -6.85 -4.34
N GLN A 318 -2.70 -7.10 -4.72
CA GLN A 318 -1.90 -6.15 -5.50
C GLN A 318 -2.43 -6.05 -6.93
N GLU A 319 -2.44 -4.83 -7.47
CA GLU A 319 -2.59 -4.64 -8.91
C GLU A 319 -1.38 -5.20 -9.65
N GLN A 320 -1.62 -5.78 -10.82
CA GLN A 320 -0.55 -6.36 -11.64
C GLN A 320 0.41 -5.30 -12.20
N SER A 321 0.01 -4.03 -12.24
CA SER A 321 0.79 -2.95 -12.83
C SER A 321 0.62 -1.67 -12.02
N PRO A 322 1.69 -0.86 -11.89
CA PRO A 322 1.59 0.45 -11.26
C PRO A 322 0.65 1.36 -12.07
N LEU A 323 -0.03 2.28 -11.38
CA LEU A 323 -0.92 3.25 -11.99
C LEU A 323 -0.15 4.38 -12.70
N LEU A 324 1.03 4.70 -12.17
CA LEU A 324 2.00 5.65 -12.73
C LEU A 324 3.39 5.07 -12.53
N ASN A 325 4.27 5.17 -13.53
CA ASN A 325 5.65 4.71 -13.40
C ASN A 325 6.61 5.51 -14.29
N TRP A 326 7.31 6.45 -13.69
CA TRP A 326 8.40 7.18 -14.34
C TRP A 326 9.71 6.45 -14.12
N MET A 327 10.27 5.84 -15.16
CA MET A 327 11.57 5.19 -15.11
C MET A 327 12.63 6.13 -15.68
N VAL A 328 13.60 6.52 -14.86
CA VAL A 328 14.61 7.51 -15.23
C VAL A 328 15.98 6.86 -15.29
N ALA A 329 16.57 6.84 -16.49
CA ALA A 329 17.96 6.43 -16.65
C ALA A 329 18.90 7.58 -16.31
N ALA A 330 19.92 7.30 -15.51
CA ALA A 330 20.98 8.22 -15.13
C ALA A 330 22.36 7.59 -15.41
N PRO A 331 22.83 7.60 -16.67
CA PRO A 331 23.99 6.80 -17.08
C PRO A 331 25.33 7.18 -16.42
N ASP A 332 25.42 8.36 -15.82
CA ASP A 332 26.59 8.85 -15.07
C ASP A 332 26.53 8.49 -13.58
N MET A 333 25.36 8.08 -13.09
CA MET A 333 25.12 7.70 -11.70
C MET A 333 25.31 6.20 -11.51
N GLN A 334 25.41 5.72 -10.27
CA GLN A 334 25.48 4.29 -9.97
C GLN A 334 24.11 3.62 -10.06
N TYR A 335 23.07 4.30 -9.61
CA TYR A 335 21.68 3.83 -9.66
C TYR A 335 20.85 4.70 -10.59
N ASP A 336 19.96 4.04 -11.33
CA ASP A 336 18.80 4.66 -11.96
C ASP A 336 17.68 4.78 -10.91
N TRP A 337 16.59 5.48 -11.23
CA TRP A 337 15.47 5.58 -10.29
C TRP A 337 14.14 5.50 -11.00
N ASN A 338 13.10 5.13 -10.25
CA ASN A 338 11.73 5.27 -10.72
C ASN A 338 10.81 5.87 -9.67
N PHE A 339 9.90 6.74 -10.09
CA PHE A 339 8.78 7.18 -9.26
C PHE A 339 7.54 6.39 -9.69
N ARG A 340 6.88 5.73 -8.74
CA ARG A 340 5.70 4.92 -9.04
C ARG A 340 4.57 5.10 -8.04
N ILE A 341 3.35 4.93 -8.54
CA ILE A 341 2.12 4.82 -7.75
C ILE A 341 1.60 3.41 -7.89
N ASP A 342 1.57 2.68 -6.80
CA ASP A 342 1.00 1.34 -6.73
C ASP A 342 -0.40 1.37 -6.14
N ALA A 343 -1.22 0.38 -6.46
CA ALA A 343 -2.55 0.21 -5.91
C ALA A 343 -2.82 -1.23 -5.52
N TRP A 344 -3.66 -1.37 -4.51
CA TRP A 344 -4.13 -2.67 -4.03
C TRP A 344 -5.50 -2.55 -3.40
N ASP A 345 -6.23 -3.66 -3.40
CA ASP A 345 -7.47 -3.81 -2.63
C ASP A 345 -7.13 -4.33 -1.23
N GLN A 346 -7.77 -3.75 -0.20
CA GLN A 346 -7.80 -4.37 1.12
C GLN A 346 -8.85 -5.48 1.13
N VAL A 347 -8.45 -6.67 1.55
CA VAL A 347 -9.33 -7.85 1.56
C VAL A 347 -9.34 -8.40 2.99
N GLU A 348 -10.46 -9.03 3.37
CA GLU A 348 -10.53 -9.77 4.62
C GLU A 348 -9.47 -10.88 4.64
N VAL A 349 -8.81 -11.06 5.79
CA VAL A 349 -7.81 -12.10 5.97
C VAL A 349 -8.51 -13.46 5.95
N PRO A 350 -8.09 -14.41 5.10
CA PRO A 350 -8.70 -15.72 5.09
C PRO A 350 -8.51 -16.41 6.46
N PRO A 351 -9.53 -17.13 7.00
CA PRO A 351 -9.52 -17.66 8.36
C PRO A 351 -8.27 -18.49 8.71
N GLU A 352 -7.77 -19.27 7.76
CA GLU A 352 -6.58 -20.10 7.87
C GLU A 352 -5.30 -19.29 8.17
N PHE A 353 -5.27 -18.01 7.79
CA PHE A 353 -4.15 -17.09 8.05
C PHE A 353 -4.41 -16.10 9.20
N GLY A 354 -5.58 -16.12 9.85
CA GLY A 354 -5.91 -15.17 10.92
C GLY A 354 -4.91 -15.14 12.09
N ASP A 355 -4.26 -16.26 12.37
CA ASP A 355 -3.22 -16.40 13.40
C ASP A 355 -1.78 -16.43 12.83
N LEU A 356 -1.55 -15.90 11.62
CA LEU A 356 -0.24 -15.95 10.95
C LEU A 356 0.91 -15.46 11.86
N ALA A 357 0.70 -14.35 12.58
CA ALA A 357 1.67 -13.79 13.51
C ALA A 357 2.08 -14.74 14.67
N LYS A 358 1.24 -15.73 15.02
CA LYS A 358 1.56 -16.77 16.01
C LYS A 358 2.13 -18.05 15.38
N LYS A 359 1.80 -18.29 14.11
CA LYS A 359 2.26 -19.44 13.33
C LYS A 359 3.70 -19.25 12.84
N VAL A 360 4.12 -18.01 12.62
CA VAL A 360 5.46 -17.65 12.19
C VAL A 360 6.26 -17.10 13.36
N SER A 361 7.39 -17.72 13.66
CA SER A 361 8.41 -17.15 14.54
C SER A 361 9.56 -16.61 13.71
N VAL A 362 9.90 -15.34 13.92
CA VAL A 362 11.08 -14.70 13.33
C VAL A 362 12.21 -14.76 14.35
N SER A 363 13.30 -15.43 13.99
CA SER A 363 14.57 -15.34 14.70
C SER A 363 15.51 -14.42 13.92
N LEU A 364 16.05 -13.40 14.58
CA LEU A 364 17.10 -12.56 14.05
C LEU A 364 18.45 -13.08 14.55
N ASN A 365 19.40 -13.29 13.64
CA ASN A 365 20.80 -13.46 14.04
C ASN A 365 21.34 -12.06 14.36
N LEU A 366 21.26 -11.69 15.63
CA LEU A 366 21.75 -10.41 16.13
C LEU A 366 23.25 -10.55 16.39
N ASP A 367 24.07 -10.37 15.36
CA ASP A 367 25.38 -9.79 15.63
C ASP A 367 25.10 -8.35 16.06
N ASP A 368 25.61 -7.93 17.23
CA ASP A 368 25.21 -6.68 17.92
C ASP A 368 25.32 -5.40 17.05
N ASP A 369 26.06 -5.46 15.94
CA ASP A 369 26.33 -4.35 15.01
C ASP A 369 25.56 -4.40 13.66
N SER A 370 24.57 -5.30 13.50
CA SER A 370 23.76 -5.39 12.27
C SER A 370 22.52 -4.49 12.31
N PHE A 371 22.33 -3.68 11.26
CA PHE A 371 21.14 -2.84 11.07
C PHE A 371 20.02 -3.54 10.30
N LEU A 372 20.32 -4.60 9.55
CA LEU A 372 19.38 -5.34 8.72
C LEU A 372 19.60 -6.85 8.85
N PRO A 373 19.37 -7.43 10.05
CA PRO A 373 19.53 -8.87 10.24
C PRO A 373 18.55 -9.62 9.34
N ILE A 374 19.05 -10.58 8.56
CA ILE A 374 18.20 -11.38 7.67
C ILE A 374 17.30 -12.27 8.54
N PRO A 375 15.97 -12.14 8.45
CA PRO A 375 15.06 -12.87 9.31
C PRO A 375 15.02 -14.35 8.93
N ASN A 376 15.27 -15.21 9.92
CA ASN A 376 15.03 -16.63 9.79
C ASN A 376 13.61 -16.94 10.26
N VAL A 377 12.82 -17.54 9.37
CA VAL A 377 11.41 -17.83 9.62
C VAL A 377 11.20 -19.32 9.70
N ASN A 378 10.64 -19.76 10.82
CA ASN A 378 10.18 -21.13 10.98
C ASN A 378 8.78 -21.27 10.35
N THR A 379 8.71 -22.00 9.23
CA THR A 379 7.48 -22.23 8.47
C THR A 379 6.82 -23.58 8.79
N ALA A 380 7.33 -24.36 9.76
CA ALA A 380 6.80 -25.71 10.04
C ALA A 380 5.31 -25.72 10.36
N LYS A 381 4.80 -24.65 11.01
CA LYS A 381 3.36 -24.49 11.32
C LYS A 381 2.50 -24.06 10.12
N LEU A 382 3.12 -23.73 8.99
CA LEU A 382 2.46 -23.44 7.72
C LEU A 382 2.41 -24.67 6.79
N ALA A 383 3.05 -25.79 7.15
CA ALA A 383 3.07 -27.02 6.36
C ALA A 383 1.67 -27.52 5.96
N SER A 384 0.67 -27.35 6.84
CA SER A 384 -0.71 -27.73 6.55
C SER A 384 -1.38 -26.90 5.43
N LEU A 385 -0.78 -25.77 5.04
CA LEU A 385 -1.25 -24.87 4.00
C LEU A 385 -0.39 -24.97 2.72
N GLY A 386 0.52 -25.96 2.65
CA GLY A 386 1.62 -25.97 1.69
C GLY A 386 1.24 -25.88 0.22
N GLU A 387 0.09 -26.42 -0.20
CA GLU A 387 -0.38 -26.32 -1.58
C GLU A 387 -0.94 -24.93 -1.94
N GLN A 388 -1.38 -24.14 -0.95
CA GLN A 388 -1.94 -22.80 -1.15
C GLN A 388 -0.83 -21.73 -1.21
N ILE A 389 0.30 -21.98 -0.56
CA ILE A 389 1.40 -21.02 -0.44
C ILE A 389 2.33 -21.14 -1.65
N THR A 390 2.37 -20.10 -2.48
CA THR A 390 3.25 -20.06 -3.64
C THR A 390 4.63 -19.50 -3.28
N GLU A 391 4.67 -18.47 -2.44
CA GLU A 391 5.91 -17.76 -2.07
C GLU A 391 5.81 -17.24 -0.63
N ILE A 392 6.95 -17.23 0.07
CA ILE A 392 7.10 -16.57 1.37
C ILE A 392 8.24 -15.56 1.26
N TYR A 393 7.96 -14.34 1.67
CA TYR A 393 8.94 -13.26 1.74
C TYR A 393 9.12 -12.86 3.20
N THR A 394 10.37 -12.68 3.58
CA THR A 394 10.73 -12.23 4.92
C THR A 394 11.70 -11.08 4.76
N ARG A 395 11.28 -9.90 5.22
CA ARG A 395 11.95 -8.63 4.98
C ARG A 395 12.39 -8.04 6.32
N SER A 396 13.62 -7.56 6.39
CA SER A 396 14.08 -6.63 7.42
C SER A 396 14.28 -5.28 6.77
N TRP A 397 13.85 -4.21 7.44
CA TRP A 397 13.93 -2.86 6.92
C TRP A 397 14.41 -1.88 7.98
N ALA A 398 15.05 -0.81 7.51
CA ALA A 398 15.43 0.36 8.29
C ALA A 398 14.99 1.61 7.53
N THR A 399 14.40 2.55 8.26
CA THR A 399 13.98 3.85 7.73
C THR A 399 14.80 4.94 8.41
N VAL A 400 15.58 5.66 7.61
CA VAL A 400 16.43 6.78 8.02
C VAL A 400 15.79 8.10 7.55
N PRO A 401 15.48 9.05 8.45
CA PRO A 401 15.08 10.40 8.05
C PRO A 401 16.12 11.05 7.13
N PHE A 402 15.68 11.77 6.10
CA PHE A 402 16.59 12.41 5.16
C PHE A 402 16.76 13.89 5.49
N LYS A 403 17.82 14.21 6.23
CA LYS A 403 18.14 15.59 6.68
C LYS A 403 16.92 16.19 7.40
N GLU A 404 16.71 17.50 7.25
CA GLU A 404 15.53 18.23 7.73
C GLU A 404 14.36 18.21 6.72
N SER A 405 14.38 17.31 5.72
CA SER A 405 13.33 17.25 4.70
C SER A 405 12.10 16.49 5.15
N SER A 406 11.01 16.58 4.38
CA SER A 406 9.79 15.79 4.57
C SER A 406 9.91 14.31 4.16
N TYR A 407 11.12 13.85 3.78
CA TYR A 407 11.34 12.52 3.21
C TYR A 407 12.20 11.63 4.11
N ALA A 408 12.10 10.32 3.89
CA ALA A 408 12.92 9.30 4.53
C ALA A 408 13.42 8.27 3.51
N ILE A 409 14.61 7.74 3.75
CA ILE A 409 15.22 6.66 2.99
C ILE A 409 14.90 5.34 3.70
N LYS A 410 14.26 4.42 3.01
CA LYS A 410 14.03 3.05 3.45
C LYS A 410 15.01 2.12 2.75
N ILE A 411 15.76 1.36 3.51
CA ILE A 411 16.64 0.29 3.01
C ILE A 411 16.14 -1.01 3.58
N ASP A 412 16.09 -2.04 2.76
CA ASP A 412 15.60 -3.34 3.22
C ASP A 412 16.27 -4.52 2.53
N VAL A 413 16.39 -5.61 3.27
CA VAL A 413 16.82 -6.92 2.77
C VAL A 413 15.62 -7.86 2.84
N THR A 414 15.38 -8.57 1.74
CA THR A 414 14.28 -9.52 1.58
C THR A 414 14.86 -10.87 1.20
N LYS A 415 14.48 -11.88 1.99
CA LYS A 415 14.71 -13.29 1.71
C LYS A 415 13.43 -13.89 1.14
N LYS A 416 13.55 -14.54 -0.02
CA LYS A 416 12.44 -15.18 -0.74
C LYS A 416 12.57 -16.69 -0.69
N LEU A 417 11.49 -17.36 -0.32
CA LEU A 417 11.31 -18.81 -0.35
C LEU A 417 10.22 -19.16 -1.36
N LYS A 418 10.50 -20.10 -2.28
CA LYS A 418 9.51 -20.62 -3.24
C LYS A 418 8.76 -21.78 -2.59
N GLY A 419 7.51 -21.54 -2.21
CA GLY A 419 6.72 -22.47 -1.40
C GLY A 419 7.36 -22.79 -0.05
N LEU A 420 7.14 -24.02 0.43
CA LEU A 420 7.71 -24.56 1.68
C LEU A 420 8.88 -25.53 1.46
N GLN A 421 9.50 -25.51 0.27
CA GLN A 421 10.61 -26.40 -0.06
C GLN A 421 11.96 -25.86 0.43
N ASP A 422 12.87 -26.77 0.81
CA ASP A 422 14.25 -26.48 1.25
C ASP A 422 15.19 -26.11 0.07
N ASN A 423 14.73 -25.24 -0.82
CA ASN A 423 15.60 -24.65 -1.84
C ASN A 423 16.44 -23.53 -1.24
N GLU A 424 17.61 -23.25 -1.82
CA GLU A 424 18.40 -22.09 -1.41
C GLU A 424 17.57 -20.81 -1.56
N PRO A 425 17.44 -20.02 -0.48
CA PRO A 425 16.65 -18.79 -0.50
C PRO A 425 17.36 -17.72 -1.34
N GLU A 426 16.60 -17.02 -2.16
CA GLU A 426 17.09 -15.86 -2.88
C GLU A 426 17.07 -14.65 -1.92
N VAL A 427 18.22 -14.02 -1.72
CA VAL A 427 18.36 -12.81 -0.89
C VAL A 427 18.61 -11.62 -1.79
N THR A 428 17.74 -10.61 -1.66
CA THR A 428 17.84 -9.36 -2.42
C THR A 428 17.65 -8.18 -1.50
N TRP A 429 18.20 -7.03 -1.86
CA TRP A 429 17.97 -5.78 -1.13
C TRP A 429 17.37 -4.71 -2.05
N GLY A 430 16.85 -3.65 -1.44
CA GLY A 430 16.30 -2.51 -2.14
C GLY A 430 16.41 -1.23 -1.33
N ILE A 431 16.25 -0.12 -2.03
CA ILE A 431 16.25 1.21 -1.45
C ILE A 431 15.11 2.04 -2.05
N GLU A 432 14.37 2.70 -1.16
CA GLU A 432 13.22 3.51 -1.49
C GLU A 432 13.37 4.89 -0.82
N LEU A 433 13.05 5.96 -1.53
CA LEU A 433 12.77 7.27 -0.96
C LEU A 433 11.25 7.45 -0.91
N TYR A 434 10.73 7.82 0.25
CA TYR A 434 9.31 8.06 0.45
C TYR A 434 9.08 9.19 1.45
N ALA A 435 7.85 9.73 1.46
CA ALA A 435 7.45 10.70 2.47
C ALA A 435 6.49 10.04 3.48
N PRO A 436 6.73 10.12 4.79
CA PRO A 436 5.87 9.49 5.79
C PRO A 436 4.40 9.89 5.72
N HIS A 437 4.10 11.14 5.33
CA HIS A 437 2.73 11.62 5.18
C HIS A 437 1.99 11.02 3.97
N TRP A 438 2.68 10.41 3.00
CA TRP A 438 2.03 9.86 1.82
C TRP A 438 1.06 8.74 2.13
N GLU A 439 1.31 7.92 3.16
CA GLU A 439 0.43 6.81 3.53
C GLU A 439 -1.01 7.29 3.83
N GLU A 440 -1.10 8.42 4.54
CA GLU A 440 -2.37 9.07 4.88
C GLU A 440 -2.86 9.96 3.72
N SER A 441 -2.03 10.90 3.24
CA SER A 441 -2.46 11.90 2.26
C SER A 441 -2.96 11.30 0.95
N VAL A 442 -2.34 10.22 0.44
CA VAL A 442 -2.78 9.63 -0.82
C VAL A 442 -4.13 8.91 -0.69
N ASN A 443 -4.45 8.43 0.51
CA ASN A 443 -5.64 7.63 0.78
C ASN A 443 -6.74 8.41 1.50
N TYR A 444 -6.46 9.62 1.98
CA TYR A 444 -7.42 10.50 2.61
C TYR A 444 -8.56 10.80 1.64
N ALA A 445 -9.80 10.55 2.09
CA ALA A 445 -11.00 10.71 1.29
C ALA A 445 -12.00 11.65 1.96
N SER A 446 -12.51 12.61 1.19
CA SER A 446 -13.56 13.54 1.57
C SER A 446 -14.70 13.45 0.56
N GLY A 447 -15.93 13.23 1.04
CA GLY A 447 -17.09 13.11 0.16
C GLY A 447 -17.08 11.90 -0.79
N GLY A 448 -16.38 10.82 -0.43
CA GLY A 448 -16.31 9.58 -1.22
C GLY A 448 -15.24 9.57 -2.31
N ARG A 449 -14.42 10.63 -2.42
CA ARG A 449 -13.28 10.71 -3.33
C ARG A 449 -12.02 11.05 -2.55
N LYS A 450 -10.85 10.61 -3.03
CA LYS A 450 -9.58 11.04 -2.44
C LYS A 450 -9.37 12.53 -2.65
N ASP A 451 -8.80 13.18 -1.66
CA ASP A 451 -8.52 14.61 -1.67
C ASP A 451 -7.03 14.85 -1.47
N TRP A 452 -6.33 15.06 -2.58
CA TRP A 452 -4.89 15.35 -2.60
C TRP A 452 -4.59 16.85 -2.42
N GLY A 453 -5.60 17.67 -2.12
CA GLY A 453 -5.47 19.10 -1.93
C GLY A 453 -5.37 19.88 -3.24
N LYS A 454 -5.42 21.21 -3.14
CA LYS A 454 -5.37 22.07 -4.32
C LYS A 454 -4.02 21.94 -5.01
N GLU A 455 -4.03 21.67 -6.31
CA GLU A 455 -2.80 21.46 -7.10
C GLU A 455 -1.86 20.40 -6.49
N LEU A 456 -2.41 19.41 -5.77
CA LEU A 456 -1.70 18.27 -5.18
C LEU A 456 -0.79 18.63 -3.99
N GLU A 457 -1.15 19.68 -3.25
CA GLU A 457 -0.38 20.20 -2.12
C GLU A 457 -0.26 19.26 -0.92
N ASN A 458 -1.17 18.29 -0.77
CA ASN A 458 -1.08 17.31 0.31
C ASN A 458 -0.11 16.17 -0.03
N ILE A 459 0.28 16.03 -1.30
CA ILE A 459 1.22 15.01 -1.76
C ILE A 459 2.65 15.57 -1.74
N TRP A 460 2.87 16.72 -2.37
CA TRP A 460 4.13 17.44 -2.30
C TRP A 460 3.91 18.73 -1.53
N THR A 461 4.69 18.96 -0.48
CA THR A 461 4.44 20.06 0.48
C THR A 461 5.37 21.26 0.27
N GLU A 462 6.50 21.07 -0.41
CA GLU A 462 7.57 22.07 -0.48
C GLU A 462 7.52 22.88 -1.79
N GLY A 463 6.91 24.05 -1.79
CA GLY A 463 6.86 24.96 -2.94
C GLY A 463 5.50 25.65 -3.11
N ASN A 464 5.46 26.72 -3.91
CA ASN A 464 4.28 27.58 -4.03
C ASN A 464 3.25 27.10 -5.06
N ASP A 465 3.68 26.30 -6.03
CA ASP A 465 2.87 25.77 -7.13
C ASP A 465 3.32 24.33 -7.46
N LEU A 466 2.49 23.58 -8.20
CA LEU A 466 2.79 22.18 -8.55
C LEU A 466 4.16 22.00 -9.22
N LYS A 467 4.55 22.89 -10.13
CA LYS A 467 5.83 22.77 -10.85
C LYS A 467 7.01 23.01 -9.91
N SER A 468 6.93 24.04 -9.08
CA SER A 468 7.93 24.35 -8.05
C SER A 468 8.07 23.21 -7.05
N ARG A 469 6.95 22.61 -6.62
CA ARG A 469 6.90 21.45 -5.73
C ARG A 469 7.55 20.21 -6.32
N LEU A 470 7.21 19.86 -7.56
CA LEU A 470 7.87 18.79 -8.29
C LEU A 470 9.36 19.09 -8.48
N GLY A 471 9.73 20.35 -8.69
CA GLY A 471 11.13 20.77 -8.75
C GLY A 471 11.89 20.54 -7.44
N CYS A 472 11.29 20.81 -6.28
CA CYS A 472 11.87 20.48 -4.96
C CYS A 472 12.01 18.96 -4.80
N PHE A 473 10.95 18.20 -5.09
CA PHE A 473 10.97 16.74 -5.02
C PHE A 473 12.05 16.10 -5.91
N MET A 474 12.19 16.57 -7.16
CA MET A 474 13.23 16.08 -8.07
C MET A 474 14.64 16.40 -7.54
N ARG A 475 14.84 17.58 -6.94
CA ARG A 475 16.12 17.91 -6.28
C ARG A 475 16.43 16.93 -5.15
N THR A 476 15.45 16.60 -4.30
CA THR A 476 15.62 15.60 -3.24
C THR A 476 16.03 14.23 -3.79
N ILE A 477 15.39 13.76 -4.88
CA ILE A 477 15.76 12.49 -5.53
C ILE A 477 17.22 12.53 -6.01
N LEU A 478 17.63 13.62 -6.67
CA LEU A 478 19.00 13.79 -7.18
C LEU A 478 20.03 13.88 -6.04
N GLU A 479 19.68 14.52 -4.92
CA GLU A 479 20.53 14.56 -3.73
C GLU A 479 20.74 13.17 -3.12
N VAL A 480 19.68 12.37 -3.02
CA VAL A 480 19.78 10.98 -2.56
C VAL A 480 20.63 10.18 -3.54
N GLN A 481 20.40 10.30 -4.84
CA GLN A 481 21.20 9.59 -5.85
C GLN A 481 22.70 9.94 -5.76
N ALA A 482 23.03 11.23 -5.60
CA ALA A 482 24.41 11.67 -5.40
C ALA A 482 25.01 11.14 -4.09
N LEU A 483 24.21 11.06 -3.02
CA LEU A 483 24.60 10.44 -1.74
C LEU A 483 24.93 8.96 -1.91
N LEU A 484 24.12 8.20 -2.66
CA LEU A 484 24.36 6.80 -2.95
C LEU A 484 25.68 6.59 -3.71
N ASN A 485 25.96 7.42 -4.71
CA ASN A 485 27.23 7.38 -5.43
C ASN A 485 28.44 7.63 -4.51
N ARG A 486 28.32 8.56 -3.55
CA ARG A 486 29.38 8.82 -2.58
C ARG A 486 29.60 7.63 -1.64
N ALA A 487 28.52 7.00 -1.18
CA ALA A 487 28.58 5.80 -0.36
C ALA A 487 29.36 4.68 -1.10
N ASP A 488 29.03 4.42 -2.36
CA ASP A 488 29.72 3.41 -3.18
C ASP A 488 31.19 3.76 -3.42
N ALA A 489 31.52 5.04 -3.67
CA ALA A 489 32.90 5.48 -3.83
C ALA A 489 33.72 5.30 -2.54
N SER A 490 33.10 5.55 -1.38
CA SER A 490 33.74 5.37 -0.07
C SER A 490 34.01 3.89 0.24
N ALA A 491 33.09 2.99 -0.13
CA ALA A 491 33.27 1.55 0.03
C ALA A 491 34.43 1.01 -0.83
N GLY A 492 34.60 1.54 -2.05
CA GLY A 492 35.73 1.17 -2.93
C GLY A 492 37.10 1.70 -2.50
N ALA A 493 37.15 2.71 -1.62
CA ALA A 493 38.39 3.27 -1.10
C ALA A 493 38.94 2.51 0.13
N VAL A 494 38.14 1.60 0.71
CA VAL A 494 38.53 0.75 1.84
C VAL A 494 38.90 -0.64 1.32
N SER A 495 40.06 -0.75 0.67
CA SER A 495 40.75 -2.02 0.45
C SER A 495 42.25 -1.75 0.47
N PRO A 496 42.99 -2.17 1.52
CA PRO A 496 44.45 -2.17 1.51
C PRO A 496 45.04 -3.25 0.61
#